data_AF-A0A511ASL4-F1
#
_entry.id   AF-A0A511ASL4-F1
#
_cell.length_a   1.000
_cell.length_b   1.000
_cell.length_c   1.000
_cell.angle_alpha   90.00
_cell.angle_beta   90.00
_cell.angle_gamma   90.00
#
_symmetry.space_group_name_H-M   'P 1'
#
loop_
_entity.id
_entity.type
_entity.pdbx_description
1 polymer ?
#
loop_
_entity_poly.entity_id
_entity_poly.type
_entity_poly.pdbx_seq_one_letter_code
_entity_poly.pdbx_strand_id
1 'polypeptide(L)' 'MVEDSMSLYFLFNMLHSIISVFFKETILVAAFFFLLNKTFENELLKKVSAWMIGIITLIILIFAVMISY' A
#
# COMPACT_ATOMS: atom_id res chain seq x y z
N MET A 1 25.14 9.69 -21.88
CA MET A 1 25.32 10.34 -20.55
C MET A 1 24.13 11.20 -20.13
N VAL A 2 23.50 12.02 -20.99
CA VAL A 2 22.25 12.76 -20.62
C VAL A 2 21.02 11.84 -20.60
N GLU A 3 20.91 10.89 -21.53
CA GLU A 3 19.81 9.90 -21.59
C GLU A 3 19.70 9.02 -20.33
N ASP A 4 20.82 8.53 -19.80
CA ASP A 4 20.85 7.70 -18.59
C ASP A 4 20.36 8.45 -17.33
N SER A 5 20.61 9.75 -17.27
CA SER A 5 20.18 10.58 -16.13
C SER A 5 18.67 10.83 -16.14
N MET A 6 18.07 10.94 -17.32
CA MET A 6 16.63 11.17 -17.48
C MET A 6 15.82 9.89 -17.26
N SER A 7 16.34 8.73 -17.69
CA SER A 7 15.70 7.43 -17.40
C SER A 7 15.72 7.09 -15.90
N LEU A 8 16.84 7.37 -15.22
CA LEU A 8 16.93 7.22 -13.76
C LEU A 8 15.99 8.17 -13.01
N TYR A 9 15.89 9.44 -13.44
CA TYR A 9 14.96 10.40 -12.85
C TYR A 9 13.50 9.94 -13.01
N PHE A 10 13.13 9.48 -14.20
CA PHE A 10 11.78 8.97 -14.46
C PHE A 10 11.45 7.76 -13.61
N LEU A 11 12.37 6.79 -13.52
CA LEU A 11 12.21 5.59 -12.71
C LEU A 11 12.10 5.92 -11.22
N PHE A 12 12.93 6.85 -10.72
CA PHE A 12 12.87 7.30 -9.34
C PHE A 12 11.54 8.00 -9.03
N ASN A 13 11.08 8.87 -9.92
CA ASN A 13 9.82 9.59 -9.75
C ASN A 13 8.61 8.65 -9.78
N MET A 14 8.63 7.66 -10.67
CA MET A 14 7.60 6.61 -10.75
C MET A 14 7.57 5.77 -9.47
N LEU A 15 8.74 5.29 -8.99
CA LEU A 15 8.84 4.55 -7.74
C LEU A 15 8.37 5.38 -6.54
N HIS A 16 8.76 6.66 -6.47
CA HIS A 16 8.32 7.57 -5.42
C HIS A 16 6.79 7.76 -5.42
N SER A 17 6.17 7.91 -6.60
CA SER A 17 4.72 8.00 -6.74
C SER A 17 4.01 6.73 -6.25
N ILE A 18 4.46 5.55 -6.70
CA ILE A 18 3.90 4.25 -6.30
C ILE A 18 4.00 4.08 -4.77
N ILE A 19 5.18 4.32 -4.21
CA ILE A 19 5.44 4.21 -2.76
C ILE A 19 4.54 5.19 -1.99
N SER A 20 4.43 6.45 -2.45
CA SER A 20 3.61 7.45 -1.78
C SER A 20 2.13 7.08 -1.75
N VAL A 21 1.57 6.62 -2.87
CA VAL A 21 0.16 6.19 -2.95
C VAL A 21 -0.06 4.95 -2.08
N PHE A 22 0.84 3.97 -2.19
CA PHE A 22 0.76 2.73 -1.42
C PHE A 22 0.77 2.98 0.09
N PHE A 23 1.76 3.71 0.62
CA PHE A 23 1.85 3.96 2.06
C PHE A 23 0.68 4.81 2.58
N LYS A 24 0.20 5.78 1.80
CA LYS A 24 -0.91 6.65 2.19
C LYS A 24 -2.23 5.86 2.32
N GLU A 25 -2.51 4.95 1.40
CA GLU A 25 -3.72 4.13 1.47
C GLU A 25 -3.58 3.00 2.48
N THR A 26 -2.42 2.33 2.53
CA THR A 26 -2.17 1.21 3.46
C THR A 26 -2.20 1.64 4.93
N ILE A 27 -1.74 2.84 5.28
CA ILE A 27 -1.74 3.29 6.69
C ILE A 27 -3.16 3.45 7.25
N LEU A 28 -4.10 3.93 6.42
CA LEU A 28 -5.51 4.06 6.80
C LEU A 28 -6.15 2.69 7.00
N VAL A 29 -5.87 1.74 6.11
CA VAL A 29 -6.35 0.36 6.22
C VAL A 29 -5.81 -0.31 7.49
N ALA A 30 -4.50 -0.19 7.74
CA ALA A 30 -3.87 -0.75 8.93
C ALA A 30 -4.44 -0.14 10.22
N ALA A 31 -4.63 1.18 10.26
CA ALA A 31 -5.23 1.88 11.40
C ALA A 31 -6.68 1.44 11.66
N PHE A 32 -7.48 1.29 10.60
CA PHE A 32 -8.86 0.80 10.70
C PHE A 32 -8.92 -0.59 11.33
N PHE A 33 -8.16 -1.56 10.80
CA PHE A 33 -8.15 -2.92 11.33
C PHE A 33 -7.55 -3.02 12.73
N PHE A 34 -6.59 -2.16 13.07
CA PHE A 34 -6.06 -2.06 14.43
C PHE A 34 -7.15 -1.66 15.43
N LEU A 35 -7.92 -0.59 15.13
CA LEU A 35 -9.03 -0.15 15.97
C LEU A 35 -10.14 -1.18 16.05
N LEU A 36 -10.47 -1.82 14.92
CA LEU A 36 -11.48 -2.87 14.84
C LEU A 36 -11.11 -4.07 15.72
N ASN A 37 -9.88 -4.57 15.62
CA ASN A 37 -9.40 -5.66 16.47
C ASN A 37 -9.35 -5.29 17.95
N LYS A 38 -9.00 -4.03 18.26
CA LYS A 38 -8.94 -3.53 19.65
C LYS A 38 -10.33 -3.35 20.26
N THR A 39 -11.34 -3.01 19.47
CA THR A 39 -12.71 -2.78 19.96
C THR A 39 -13.45 -4.08 20.28
N PHE A 40 -13.26 -5.10 19.45
CA PHE A 40 -14.08 -6.31 19.50
C PHE A 40 -13.39 -7.53 20.14
N GLU A 41 -12.10 -7.44 20.50
CA GLU A 41 -11.26 -8.47 21.17
C GLU A 41 -11.59 -9.93 20.78
N ASN A 42 -11.88 -10.15 19.49
CA ASN A 42 -12.36 -11.43 18.98
C ASN A 42 -11.25 -12.11 18.16
N GLU A 43 -10.90 -13.35 18.52
CA GLU A 43 -9.82 -14.11 17.86
C GLU A 43 -10.10 -14.38 16.37
N LEU A 44 -11.36 -14.68 16.03
CA LEU A 44 -11.77 -14.91 14.64
C LEU A 44 -11.70 -13.60 13.84
N LEU A 45 -12.11 -12.49 14.44
CA LEU A 45 -12.00 -11.16 13.83
C LEU A 45 -10.53 -10.78 13.57
N LYS A 46 -9.63 -11.10 14.50
CA LYS A 46 -8.19 -10.86 14.35
C LYS A 46 -7.60 -11.64 13.18
N LYS A 47 -8.01 -12.90 13.01
CA LYS A 47 -7.54 -13.76 11.92
C LYS A 47 -8.08 -13.30 10.55
N VAL A 48 -9.36 -12.95 10.48
CA VAL A 48 -9.98 -12.41 9.26
C VAL A 48 -9.38 -11.04 8.90
N SER A 49 -9.14 -10.18 9.90
CA SER A 49 -8.52 -8.87 9.69
C SER A 49 -7.12 -8.98 9.12
N ALA A 50 -6.28 -9.89 9.64
CA ALA A 50 -4.93 -10.09 9.12
C ALA A 50 -4.95 -10.53 7.64
N TRP A 51 -5.88 -11.42 7.28
CA TRP A 51 -6.05 -11.88 5.90
C TRP A 51 -6.55 -10.75 4.97
N MET A 52 -7.54 -9.96 5.43
CA MET A 52 -8.05 -8.79 4.72
C MET A 52 -6.99 -7.72 4.49
N ILE A 53 -6.16 -7.41 5.50
CA ILE A 53 -5.05 -6.45 5.36
C ILE A 53 -4.12 -6.92 4.23
N GLY A 54 -3.76 -8.20 4.18
CA GLY A 54 -2.92 -8.74 3.11
C GLY A 54 -3.52 -8.58 1.71
N ILE A 55 -4.81 -8.89 1.56
CA ILE A 55 -5.52 -8.76 0.28
C ILE A 55 -5.61 -7.30 -0.16
N ILE A 56 -6.04 -6.42 0.74
CA ILE A 56 -6.19 -4.99 0.44
C ILE A 56 -4.82 -4.38 0.08
N THR A 57 -3.76 -4.79 0.78
CA THR A 57 -2.38 -4.36 0.46
C THR A 57 -1.98 -4.75 -0.95
N LEU A 58 -2.28 -5.99 -1.38
CA LEU A 58 -1.98 -6.45 -2.74
C LEU A 58 -2.78 -5.66 -3.79
N ILE A 59 -4.06 -5.38 -3.53
CA ILE A 59 -4.92 -4.60 -4.43
C ILE A 59 -4.40 -3.16 -4.57
N ILE A 60 -4.05 -2.51 -3.46
CA ILE A 60 -3.50 -1.15 -3.45
C ILE A 60 -2.17 -1.10 -4.22
N LEU A 61 -1.32 -2.12 -4.07
CA LEU A 61 -0.06 -2.20 -4.81
C LEU A 61 -0.30 -2.25 -6.33
N ILE A 62 -1.22 -3.12 -6.78
CA ILE A 62 -1.58 -3.23 -8.19
C ILE A 62 -2.14 -1.88 -8.70
N PHE A 63 -3.00 -1.24 -7.92
CA PHE A 63 -3.59 0.05 -8.29
C PHE A 63 -2.54 1.17 -8.37
N ALA A 64 -1.60 1.22 -7.42
CA ALA A 64 -0.52 2.20 -7.42
C ALA A 64 0.40 2.05 -8.64
N VAL A 65 0.67 0.80 -9.06
CA VAL A 65 1.41 0.50 -10.30
C VAL A 65 0.63 0.96 -11.52
N MET A 66 -0.67 0.66 -11.62
CA MET A 66 -1.49 1.08 -12.77
C MET A 66 -1.64 2.59 -12.92
N ILE A 67 -1.71 3.34 -11.82
CA ILE A 67 -1.80 4.81 -11.87
C ILE A 67 -0.48 5.46 -12.28
N SER A 68 0.65 4.83 -11.94
CA SER A 68 1.96 5.42 -12.16
C SER A 68 2.57 5.07 -13.51
N TYR A 69 1.95 4.17 -14.28
CA TYR A 69 2.33 3.75 -15.63
C TYR A 69 1.48 4.47 -16.68
#